data_AF-A0A1Q3AR95-F1
#
_entry.id   AF-A0A1Q3AR95-F1
#
_cell.length_a   1.000
_cell.length_b   1.000
_cell.length_c   1.000
_cell.angle_alpha   90.00
_cell.angle_beta   90.00
_cell.angle_gamma   90.00
#
_symmetry.space_group_name_H-M   'P 1'
#
loop_
_entity.id
_entity.type
_entity.pdbx_description
1 polymer ?
#
loop_
_entity_poly.entity_id
_entity_poly.type
_entity_poly.pdbx_seq_one_letter_code
_entity_poly.pdbx_strand_id
1 'polypeptide(L)'
;KANVGTISGTSDLIGDSGMASFVLSNGTYIRITYALYSTKSERNLLSFKYIYHNCYHIETTNENDKEYLYMTNNAPGRKQILEKLPGLSSGLYNMKIRVIEYHNIVD
;
A
#
# COMPACT_ATOMS: atom_id res chain seq x y z
N LYS A 1 0.70 21.02 3.38
CA LYS A 1 1.99 20.73 2.70
C LYS A 1 2.50 19.41 3.28
N ALA A 2 2.44 18.31 2.54
CA ALA A 2 2.97 17.02 3.02
C ALA A 2 4.44 16.94 2.59
N ASN A 3 5.36 16.91 3.54
CA ASN A 3 6.76 16.60 3.24
C ASN A 3 6.84 15.10 2.99
N VAL A 4 6.99 14.69 1.73
CA VAL A 4 7.37 13.32 1.38
C VAL A 4 8.90 13.35 1.24
N GLY A 5 9.59 12.95 2.30
CA GLY A 5 11.03 12.71 2.24
C GLY A 5 11.29 11.36 1.60
N THR A 6 11.49 11.31 0.28
CA THR A 6 12.10 10.14 -0.36
C THR A 6 13.60 10.25 -0.11
N ILE A 7 14.11 9.44 0.81
CA ILE A 7 15.51 9.47 1.22
C ILE A 7 16.28 8.50 0.34
N SER A 8 17.00 9.03 -0.65
CA SER A 8 18.05 8.29 -1.33
C SER A 8 19.35 8.44 -0.52
N GLY A 9 19.53 7.60 0.50
CA GLY A 9 20.71 7.58 1.37
C GLY A 9 20.53 6.66 2.57
N THR A 10 21.62 6.19 3.18
CA THR A 10 21.59 5.41 4.42
C THR A 10 21.33 6.34 5.61
N SER A 11 20.18 6.16 6.25
CA SER A 11 19.78 6.87 7.46
C SER A 11 19.10 5.90 8.41
N ASP A 12 19.39 5.96 9.71
CA ASP A 12 18.80 5.13 10.78
C ASP A 12 17.33 5.47 11.05
N LEU A 13 16.50 5.46 10.01
CA LEU A 13 15.08 5.84 10.05
C LEU A 13 14.14 4.64 10.03
N ILE A 14 14.66 3.45 9.69
CA ILE A 14 13.95 2.19 9.84
C ILE A 14 13.91 1.89 11.34
N GLY A 15 12.72 2.00 11.93
CA GLY A 15 12.53 1.78 13.36
C GLY A 15 12.55 0.29 13.70
N ASP A 16 12.02 -0.55 12.81
CA ASP A 16 11.98 -2.00 12.98
C ASP A 16 11.62 -2.68 11.63
N SER A 17 11.74 -4.01 11.58
CA SER A 17 11.29 -4.85 10.47
C SER A 17 10.50 -6.07 10.97
N GLY A 18 9.40 -6.40 10.30
CA GLY A 18 8.59 -7.54 10.73
C GLY A 18 7.48 -7.90 9.76
N MET A 19 6.67 -8.89 10.13
CA MET A 19 5.50 -9.25 9.35
C MET A 19 4.34 -8.32 9.69
N ALA A 20 3.75 -7.72 8.67
CA ALA A 20 2.59 -6.84 8.82
C ALA A 20 1.41 -7.38 8.00
N SER A 21 0.22 -7.35 8.59
CA SER A 21 -1.01 -7.56 7.86
C SER A 21 -2.00 -6.46 8.16
N PHE A 22 -2.73 -6.02 7.15
CA PHE A 22 -3.71 -4.96 7.30
C PHE A 22 -4.87 -5.09 6.32
N VAL A 23 -5.98 -4.46 6.68
CA VAL A 23 -7.19 -4.42 5.87
C VAL A 23 -7.40 -3.03 5.32
N LEU A 24 -7.66 -2.94 4.01
CA LEU A 24 -7.94 -1.72 3.30
C LEU A 24 -9.38 -1.25 3.50
N SER A 25 -9.69 -0.07 2.97
CA SER A 25 -10.99 0.58 3.20
C SER A 25 -12.18 -0.24 2.73
N ASN A 26 -12.04 -1.01 1.65
CA ASN A 26 -13.10 -1.88 1.14
C ASN A 26 -12.97 -3.35 1.58
N GLY A 27 -12.14 -3.63 2.58
CA GLY A 27 -12.00 -4.99 3.13
C GLY A 27 -10.91 -5.83 2.46
N THR A 28 -10.13 -5.27 1.52
CA THR A 28 -9.03 -5.99 0.88
C THR A 28 -7.92 -6.27 1.90
N TYR A 29 -7.56 -7.54 2.09
CA TYR A 29 -6.55 -7.96 3.05
C TYR A 29 -5.16 -8.02 2.40
N ILE A 30 -4.16 -7.41 3.02
CA ILE A 30 -2.78 -7.44 2.55
C ILE A 30 -1.88 -8.00 3.64
N ARG A 31 -1.05 -8.97 3.27
CA ARG A 31 0.01 -9.52 4.12
C ARG A 31 1.39 -9.23 3.52
N ILE A 32 2.27 -8.71 4.35
CA ILE A 32 3.64 -8.36 4.01
C ILE A 32 4.56 -9.19 4.91
N THR A 33 5.31 -10.11 4.31
CA THR A 33 6.23 -11.00 5.04
C THR A 33 7.40 -10.24 5.68
N TYR A 34 7.84 -9.15 5.03
CA TYR A 34 8.94 -8.32 5.50
C TYR A 34 8.61 -6.86 5.24
N ALA A 35 8.03 -6.18 6.23
CA ALA A 35 7.69 -4.77 6.20
C ALA A 35 8.77 -3.98 6.95
N LEU A 36 9.23 -2.89 6.35
CA LEU A 36 10.05 -1.89 7.01
C LEU A 36 9.16 -0.71 7.36
N TYR A 37 9.24 -0.23 8.59
CA TYR A 37 8.48 0.96 8.99
C TYR A 37 9.29 1.88 9.89
N SER A 38 8.92 3.14 9.89
CA SER A 38 9.44 4.14 10.81
C SER A 38 8.38 4.47 11.84
N THR A 39 8.70 4.33 13.13
CA THR A 39 7.80 4.73 14.23
C THR A 39 7.53 6.24 14.25
N LYS A 40 8.35 7.02 13.53
CA LYS A 40 8.22 8.48 13.40
C LYS A 40 7.33 8.90 12.23
N SER A 41 6.89 7.96 11.39
CA SER A 41 6.07 8.28 10.22
C SER A 41 4.63 7.83 10.39
N GLU A 42 3.70 8.75 10.18
CA GLU A 42 2.26 8.45 10.11
C GLU A 42 1.86 7.74 8.80
N ARG A 43 2.76 7.70 7.80
CA ARG A 43 2.50 7.14 6.47
C ARG A 43 3.66 6.27 6.01
N ASN A 44 3.35 5.17 5.34
CA ASN A 44 4.34 4.28 4.75
C ASN A 44 4.09 4.14 3.24
N LEU A 45 5.14 3.80 2.50
CA LEU A 45 5.04 3.45 1.09
C LEU A 45 4.79 1.94 0.95
N LEU A 46 3.85 1.57 0.09
CA LEU A 46 3.56 0.18 -0.23
C LEU A 46 4.14 -0.15 -1.61
N SER A 47 5.15 -1.02 -1.63
CA SER A 47 5.71 -1.50 -2.90
C SER A 47 4.72 -2.40 -3.64
N PHE A 48 4.64 -2.24 -4.96
CA PHE A 48 3.80 -3.07 -5.82
C PHE A 48 4.11 -4.57 -5.71
N LYS A 49 5.36 -4.93 -5.40
CA LYS A 49 5.76 -6.33 -5.16
C LYS A 49 4.86 -7.00 -4.12
N TYR A 50 4.53 -6.30 -3.03
CA TYR A 50 3.67 -6.87 -1.99
C TYR A 50 2.24 -7.03 -2.45
N ILE A 51 1.73 -6.13 -3.30
CA ILE A 51 0.37 -6.23 -3.85
C ILE A 51 0.27 -7.45 -4.77
N TYR A 52 1.26 -7.66 -5.66
CA TYR A 52 1.33 -8.85 -6.50
C TYR A 52 1.48 -10.14 -5.70
N HIS A 53 2.28 -10.15 -4.64
CA HIS A 53 2.41 -11.31 -3.74
C HIS A 53 1.10 -11.68 -3.02
N ASN A 54 0.17 -10.73 -2.88
CA ASN A 54 -1.18 -10.98 -2.36
C ASN A 54 -2.20 -11.33 -3.47
N CYS A 55 -1.73 -11.67 -4.68
CA CYS A 55 -2.56 -12.04 -5.83
C CYS A 55 -3.52 -10.94 -6.28
N TYR A 56 -3.09 -9.67 -6.15
CA TYR A 56 -3.81 -8.52 -6.68
C TYR A 56 -3.06 -7.90 -7.85
N HIS A 57 -3.81 -7.28 -8.74
CA HIS A 57 -3.29 -6.48 -9.84
C HIS A 57 -3.59 -5.00 -9.58
N ILE A 58 -2.73 -4.14 -10.12
CA ILE A 58 -2.90 -2.69 -10.02
C ILE A 58 -2.93 -2.12 -11.42
N GLU A 59 -3.86 -1.20 -11.66
CA GLU A 59 -3.93 -0.45 -12.90
C GLU A 59 -4.27 1.01 -12.65
N THR A 60 -3.81 1.89 -13.52
CA THR A 60 -4.25 3.28 -13.57
C THR A 60 -5.30 3.43 -14.67
N THR A 61 -6.39 4.13 -14.39
CA THR A 61 -7.44 4.44 -15.35
C THR A 61 -7.87 5.89 -15.24
N ASN A 62 -8.54 6.40 -16.27
CA ASN A 62 -9.17 7.72 -16.25
C ASN A 62 -10.69 7.56 -16.36
N GLU A 63 -11.41 8.16 -15.44
CA GLU A 63 -12.88 8.21 -15.45
C GLU A 63 -13.35 9.65 -15.22
N ASN A 64 -14.14 10.18 -16.16
CA ASN A 64 -14.64 11.56 -16.12
C ASN A 64 -13.50 12.56 -15.89
N ASP A 65 -12.43 12.44 -16.67
CA ASP A 65 -11.21 13.27 -16.60
C ASP A 65 -10.48 13.26 -15.26
N LYS A 66 -10.71 12.21 -14.45
CA LYS A 66 -10.02 11.98 -13.19
C LYS A 66 -9.28 10.66 -13.23
N GLU A 67 -8.01 10.71 -12.84
CA GLU A 67 -7.18 9.52 -12.72
C GLU A 67 -7.54 8.73 -11.46
N TYR A 68 -7.52 7.40 -11.57
CA TYR A 68 -7.69 6.47 -10.46
C TYR A 68 -6.68 5.34 -10.53
N LEU A 69 -6.26 4.86 -9.37
CA LEU A 69 -5.57 3.57 -9.21
C LEU A 69 -6.57 2.52 -8.74
N TYR A 70 -6.72 1.46 -9.52
CA TYR A 70 -7.54 0.30 -9.16
C TYR A 70 -6.66 -0.82 -8.66
N MET A 71 -7.12 -1.45 -7.59
CA MET A 71 -6.65 -2.77 -7.17
C MET A 71 -7.73 -3.78 -7.55
N THR A 72 -7.34 -4.81 -8.31
CA THR A 72 -8.27 -5.83 -8.76
C THR A 72 -7.85 -7.21 -8.31
N ASN A 73 -8.82 -8.13 -8.21
CA ASN A 73 -8.49 -9.54 -8.06
C ASN A 73 -7.75 -10.05 -9.31
N ASN A 74 -6.94 -11.10 -9.15
CA ASN A 74 -6.27 -11.79 -10.26
C ASN A 74 -7.09 -13.00 -10.79
N ALA A 75 -8.40 -13.02 -10.57
CA ALA A 75 -9.24 -14.16 -10.94
C ALA A 75 -9.46 -14.18 -12.47
N PRO A 76 -9.25 -15.33 -13.14
CA PRO A 76 -9.46 -15.43 -14.58
C PRO A 76 -10.93 -15.21 -14.97
N GLY A 77 -11.15 -14.36 -15.97
CA GLY A 77 -12.46 -14.18 -16.62
C GLY A 77 -13.39 -13.13 -16.00
N ARG A 78 -13.12 -12.61 -14.79
CA ARG A 78 -13.85 -11.48 -14.20
C ARG A 78 -12.94 -10.59 -13.37
N LYS A 79 -12.64 -9.42 -13.92
CA LYS A 79 -11.92 -8.37 -13.21
C LYS A 79 -12.86 -7.66 -12.23
N GLN A 80 -12.67 -7.89 -10.95
CA GLN A 80 -13.39 -7.18 -9.90
C GLN A 80 -12.50 -6.08 -9.32
N ILE A 81 -13.02 -4.85 -9.27
CA ILE A 81 -12.38 -3.75 -8.57
C ILE A 81 -12.61 -3.95 -7.07
N LEU A 82 -11.52 -4.15 -6.33
CA LEU A 82 -11.53 -4.33 -4.88
C LEU A 82 -11.32 -2.98 -4.19
N GLU A 83 -10.34 -2.20 -4.65
CA GLU A 83 -10.08 -0.85 -4.17
C GLU A 83 -10.00 0.12 -5.34
N LYS A 84 -10.46 1.35 -5.09
CA LYS A 84 -10.44 2.45 -6.04
C LYS A 84 -9.91 3.70 -5.34
N LEU A 85 -8.77 4.19 -5.79
CA LEU A 85 -8.08 5.33 -5.18
C LEU A 85 -8.05 6.49 -6.16
N PRO A 86 -8.56 7.68 -5.82
CA PRO A 86 -8.40 8.84 -6.67
C PRO A 86 -6.93 9.26 -6.72
N GLY A 87 -6.46 9.60 -7.93
CA GLY A 87 -5.16 10.22 -8.14
C GLY A 87 -5.14 11.63 -7.53
N LEU A 88 -4.05 11.94 -6.83
CA LEU A 88 -3.77 13.30 -6.38
C LEU A 88 -3.04 14.08 -7.47
N SER A 89 -3.10 15.42 -7.42
CA SER A 89 -2.34 16.28 -8.34
C SER A 89 -0.83 16.06 -8.29
N SER A 90 -0.32 15.42 -7.23
CA SER A 90 1.08 15.02 -7.09
C SER A 90 1.44 13.69 -7.80
N GLY A 91 0.48 13.02 -8.45
CA GLY A 91 0.66 11.67 -9.01
C GLY A 91 0.76 10.59 -7.93
N LEU A 92 0.34 10.88 -6.68
CA LEU A 92 0.33 9.92 -5.58
C LEU A 92 -1.09 9.39 -5.34
N TYR A 93 -1.18 8.18 -4.80
CA TYR A 93 -2.43 7.56 -4.38
C TYR A 93 -2.36 7.27 -2.88
N ASN A 94 -3.37 7.73 -2.14
CA ASN A 94 -3.45 7.51 -0.70
C ASN A 94 -4.46 6.41 -0.39
N MET A 95 -4.07 5.50 0.51
CA MET A 95 -4.90 4.39 0.94
C MET A 95 -5.05 4.44 2.45
N LYS A 96 -6.27 4.20 2.95
CA LYS A 96 -6.56 4.11 4.39
C LYS A 96 -6.65 2.64 4.79
N ILE A 97 -5.91 2.29 5.83
CA ILE A 97 -5.95 0.99 6.50
C ILE A 97 -6.90 1.07 7.69
N ARG A 98 -7.74 0.04 7.89
CA ARG A 98 -8.72 -0.03 8.98
C ARG A 98 -8.19 -0.79 10.20
N VAL A 99 -7.43 -1.85 9.97
CA VAL A 99 -6.91 -2.75 11.00
C VAL A 99 -5.48 -3.08 10.63
N ILE A 100 -4.59 -3.09 11.61
CA ILE A 100 -3.22 -3.58 11.48
C ILE A 100 -3.03 -4.68 12.51
N GLU A 101 -2.67 -5.86 12.05
CA GLU A 101 -2.11 -6.92 12.88
C GLU A 101 -0.62 -6.98 12.61
N TYR A 102 0.18 -6.90 13.67
CA TYR A 102 1.63 -6.91 13.60
C TYR A 102 2.16 -7.98 14.52
N HIS A 103 3.03 -8.83 13.99
CA HIS A 103 3.72 -9.86 14.76
C HIS A 103 5.23 -9.60 14.63
N ASN A 104 5.82 -9.09 15.71
CA ASN A 104 7.26 -9.05 15.86
C ASN A 104 7.80 -10.47 15.92
N ILE A 105 8.78 -10.79 15.07
CA ILE A 105 9.67 -11.91 15.36
C ILE A 105 10.67 -11.34 16.37
N VAL A 106 10.39 -11.56 17.65
CA VAL A 106 11.38 -11.35 18.70
C VAL A 106 12.37 -12.50 18.54
N ASP A 107 13.60 -12.19 18.16
CA ASP A 107 14.74 -13.12 18.32
C ASP A 107 15.06 -13.34 19.81
#